data_AF-A0A291TIA9-F1
#
_entry.id   AF-A0A291TIA9-F1
#
_cell.length_a   1.000
_cell.length_b   1.000
_cell.length_c   1.000
_cell.angle_alpha   90.00
_cell.angle_beta   90.00
_cell.angle_gamma   90.00
#
_symmetry.space_group_name_H-M   'P 1'
#
loop_
_entity.id
_entity.type
_entity.pdbx_description
1 polymer ?
#
loop_
_entity_poly.entity_id
_entity_poly.type
_entity_poly.pdbx_seq_one_letter_code
_entity_poly.pdbx_strand_id
1 'polypeptide(L)'
;MLPPFIYERLPSLYLLAAVALIMLNEQRLLWFAGALLFIVGAVTWMMRSSYRRTDLIIFPAKRWLQPEWLYEAQPFVLLALGLVISQLAAPIALAAFVPCLWACRCLWARHRYRHHAHVVSNHLKREPARRRMHRSLR
;
A
#
# COMPACT_ATOMS: atom_id res chain seq x y z
N MET A 1 -24.11 -1.00 11.01
CA MET A 1 -22.71 -0.58 10.76
C MET A 1 -21.83 -1.80 11.00
N LEU A 2 -20.95 -2.15 10.06
CA LEU A 2 -20.02 -3.28 10.25
C LEU A 2 -19.09 -2.97 11.45
N PRO A 3 -18.72 -3.98 12.26
CA PRO A 3 -17.75 -3.80 13.34
C PRO A 3 -16.48 -3.16 12.80
N PRO A 4 -15.90 -2.16 13.49
CA PRO A 4 -14.73 -1.43 13.01
C PRO A 4 -13.56 -2.40 12.73
N PHE A 5 -13.42 -3.47 13.52
CA PHE A 5 -12.42 -4.51 13.28
C PHE A 5 -12.52 -5.16 11.89
N ILE A 6 -13.72 -5.60 11.49
CA ILE A 6 -13.96 -6.25 10.19
C ILE A 6 -13.78 -5.22 9.09
N TYR A 7 -14.31 -4.03 9.30
CA TYR A 7 -14.19 -2.93 8.35
C TYR A 7 -12.72 -2.56 8.12
N GLU A 8 -11.88 -2.52 9.14
CA GLU A 8 -10.45 -2.19 9.01
C GLU A 8 -9.63 -3.27 8.30
N ARG A 9 -9.94 -4.55 8.57
CA ARG A 9 -9.26 -5.72 7.97
C ARG A 9 -9.73 -6.08 6.57
N LEU A 10 -10.76 -5.41 6.07
CA LEU A 10 -11.43 -5.72 4.81
C LEU A 10 -10.49 -5.79 3.59
N PRO A 11 -9.56 -4.84 3.36
CA PRO A 11 -8.63 -4.94 2.23
C PRO A 11 -7.65 -6.12 2.36
N SER A 12 -7.20 -6.44 3.58
CA SER A 12 -6.36 -7.62 3.79
C SER A 12 -7.12 -8.93 3.58
N LEU A 13 -8.41 -8.98 3.91
CA LEU A 13 -9.26 -10.14 3.66
C LEU A 13 -9.43 -10.39 2.16
N TYR A 14 -9.63 -9.33 1.37
CA TYR A 14 -9.69 -9.46 -0.09
C TYR A 14 -8.39 -10.00 -0.69
N LEU A 15 -7.24 -9.48 -0.25
CA LEU A 15 -5.94 -9.97 -0.72
C LEU A 15 -5.71 -11.44 -0.32
N LEU A 16 -6.07 -11.82 0.92
CA LEU A 16 -5.91 -13.19 1.39
C LEU A 16 -6.84 -14.17 0.64
N ALA A 17 -8.09 -13.78 0.42
CA ALA A 17 -9.04 -14.57 -0.36
C ALA A 17 -8.59 -14.71 -1.82
N ALA A 18 -8.02 -13.65 -2.41
CA ALA A 18 -7.46 -13.69 -3.76
C ALA A 18 -6.29 -14.67 -3.86
N VAL A 19 -5.33 -14.62 -2.91
CA VAL A 19 -4.21 -15.57 -2.86
C VAL A 19 -4.72 -17.00 -2.70
N ALA A 20 -5.69 -17.23 -1.82
CA ALA A 20 -6.28 -18.56 -1.63
C ALA A 20 -6.97 -19.08 -2.90
N LEU A 21 -7.75 -18.23 -3.58
CA LEU A 21 -8.38 -18.58 -4.85
C LEU A 21 -7.36 -19.01 -5.90
N ILE A 22 -6.24 -18.29 -5.98
CA ILE A 22 -5.20 -18.53 -6.99
C ILE A 22 -4.34 -19.75 -6.65
N MET A 23 -3.99 -19.94 -5.37
CA MET A 23 -3.11 -21.03 -4.92
C MET A 23 -3.83 -22.38 -4.80
N LEU A 24 -5.12 -22.38 -4.46
CA LEU A 24 -5.86 -23.62 -4.17
C LEU A 24 -6.64 -24.15 -5.37
N ASN A 25 -6.64 -23.45 -6.50
CA ASN A 25 -7.41 -23.83 -7.68
C ASN A 25 -6.59 -23.76 -8.96
N GLU A 26 -6.70 -24.82 -9.75
CA GLU A 26 -6.10 -24.92 -11.09
C GLU A 26 -7.00 -24.34 -12.19
N GLN A 27 -8.25 -23.98 -11.84
CA GLN A 27 -9.20 -23.46 -12.83
C GLN A 27 -8.82 -22.04 -13.26
N ARG A 28 -8.58 -21.87 -14.56
CA ARG A 28 -8.26 -20.56 -15.18
C ARG A 28 -9.29 -19.47 -14.85
N LEU A 29 -10.56 -19.82 -14.72
CA LEU A 29 -11.61 -18.87 -14.37
C LEU A 29 -11.48 -18.35 -12.93
N LEU A 30 -11.14 -19.23 -11.98
CA LEU A 30 -10.90 -18.86 -10.59
C LEU A 30 -9.62 -18.03 -10.44
N TRP A 31 -8.64 -18.27 -11.30
CA TRP A 31 -7.47 -17.42 -11.48
C TRP A 31 -7.82 -15.98 -11.84
N PHE A 32 -8.67 -15.78 -12.85
CA PHE A 32 -9.14 -14.45 -13.23
C PHE A 32 -9.94 -13.78 -12.11
N ALA A 33 -10.82 -14.53 -11.44
CA ALA A 33 -11.59 -14.02 -10.31
C ALA A 33 -10.68 -13.60 -9.15
N GLY A 34 -9.68 -14.42 -8.82
CA GLY A 34 -8.67 -14.11 -7.80
C GLY A 34 -7.84 -12.89 -8.18
N ALA A 35 -7.41 -12.76 -9.44
CA ALA A 35 -6.66 -11.59 -9.90
C ALA A 35 -7.49 -10.29 -9.78
N LEU A 36 -8.77 -10.33 -10.17
CA LEU A 36 -9.67 -9.19 -10.02
C LEU A 36 -9.86 -8.82 -8.55
N LEU A 37 -10.07 -9.82 -7.69
CA LEU A 37 -10.21 -9.63 -6.24
C LEU A 37 -8.93 -9.06 -5.62
N PHE A 38 -7.76 -9.51 -6.08
CA PHE A 38 -6.46 -8.97 -5.66
C PHE A 38 -6.34 -7.49 -6.02
N ILE A 39 -6.69 -7.10 -7.25
CA ILE A 39 -6.66 -5.71 -7.71
C ILE A 39 -7.58 -4.85 -6.85
N VAL A 40 -8.82 -5.29 -6.61
CA VAL A 40 -9.78 -4.57 -5.76
C VAL A 40 -9.26 -4.45 -4.32
N GLY A 41 -8.68 -5.52 -3.76
CA GLY A 41 -8.04 -5.51 -2.43
C GLY A 41 -6.87 -4.53 -2.34
N ALA A 42 -6.00 -4.51 -3.34
CA ALA A 42 -4.86 -3.60 -3.42
C ALA A 42 -5.30 -2.14 -3.54
N VAL A 43 -6.25 -1.87 -4.45
CA VAL A 43 -6.79 -0.52 -4.70
C VAL A 43 -7.54 0.01 -3.48
N THR A 44 -8.37 -0.80 -2.82
CA THR A 44 -9.06 -0.40 -1.58
C THR A 44 -8.08 -0.16 -0.43
N TRP A 45 -7.01 -0.97 -0.32
CA TRP A 45 -5.94 -0.73 0.65
C TRP A 45 -5.21 0.57 0.36
N MET A 46 -4.90 0.86 -0.90
CA MET A 46 -4.23 2.08 -1.34
C MET A 46 -5.07 3.32 -1.06
N MET A 47 -6.35 3.32 -1.50
CA MET A 47 -7.29 4.41 -1.22
C MET A 47 -7.40 4.70 0.27
N ARG A 48 -7.51 3.67 1.10
CA ARG A 48 -7.54 3.85 2.55
C ARG A 48 -6.23 4.33 3.15
N SER A 49 -5.12 3.82 2.66
CA SER A 49 -3.81 4.28 3.10
C SER A 49 -3.60 5.74 2.75
N SER A 50 -4.16 6.22 1.64
CA SER A 50 -4.13 7.61 1.22
C SER A 50 -5.08 8.46 2.08
N TYR A 51 -6.33 8.02 2.29
CA TYR A 51 -7.31 8.76 3.10
C TYR A 51 -6.92 8.93 4.58
N ARG A 52 -6.16 7.98 5.15
CA ARG A 52 -5.63 8.09 6.53
C ARG A 52 -4.40 9.01 6.65
N ARG A 53 -3.76 9.38 5.55
CA ARG A 53 -2.64 10.33 5.57
C ARG A 53 -3.20 11.74 5.67
N THR A 54 -2.98 12.39 6.80
CA THR A 54 -3.24 13.82 7.00
C THR A 54 -2.06 14.70 6.59
N ASP A 55 -1.01 14.09 6.04
CA ASP A 55 0.14 14.77 5.44
C ASP A 55 -0.29 15.48 4.16
N LEU A 56 -0.94 16.64 4.31
CA LEU A 56 -1.15 17.68 3.28
C LEU A 56 0.18 18.32 2.81
N ILE A 57 1.29 17.59 2.91
CA ILE A 57 2.53 18.01 2.28
C ILE A 57 2.34 17.68 0.81
N ILE A 58 1.90 18.70 0.07
CA ILE A 58 1.87 18.74 -1.39
C ILE A 58 3.29 18.34 -1.85
N PHE A 59 3.51 17.07 -2.14
CA PHE A 59 4.72 16.65 -2.81
C PHE A 59 4.72 17.40 -4.15
N PRO A 60 5.80 18.09 -4.51
CA PRO A 60 5.84 18.76 -5.80
C PRO A 60 5.60 17.68 -6.86
N ALA A 61 4.57 17.89 -7.69
CA ALA A 61 4.06 16.98 -8.72
C ALA A 61 5.08 16.57 -9.80
N LYS A 62 6.38 16.77 -9.57
CA LYS A 62 7.49 16.59 -10.48
C LYS A 62 8.44 15.49 -9.99
N ARG A 63 7.97 14.24 -9.97
CA ARG A 63 8.83 13.07 -10.08
C ARG A 63 8.35 12.23 -11.25
N TRP A 64 8.74 12.65 -12.47
CA TRP A 64 8.37 11.99 -13.73
C TRP A 64 8.70 10.49 -13.74
N LEU A 65 9.72 10.06 -13.00
CA LEU A 65 10.17 8.67 -12.95
C LEU A 65 9.43 7.79 -11.93
N GLN A 66 8.71 8.39 -10.97
CA GLN A 66 8.01 7.65 -9.91
C GLN A 66 6.71 8.39 -9.56
N PRO A 67 5.63 8.18 -10.34
CA PRO A 67 4.34 8.71 -9.97
C PRO A 67 3.89 8.11 -8.64
N GLU A 68 3.19 8.90 -7.83
CA GLU A 68 2.86 8.55 -6.46
C GLU A 68 2.08 7.24 -6.38
N TRP A 69 1.11 7.03 -7.27
CA TRP A 69 0.32 5.79 -7.36
C TRP A 69 1.19 4.55 -7.58
N LEU A 70 2.28 4.65 -8.37
CA LEU A 70 3.15 3.51 -8.65
C LEU A 70 4.01 3.17 -7.43
N TYR A 71 4.47 4.18 -6.70
CA TYR A 71 5.13 3.99 -5.41
C TYR A 71 4.19 3.34 -4.39
N GLU A 72 2.90 3.72 -4.39
CA GLU A 72 1.91 3.11 -3.51
C GLU A 72 1.54 1.68 -3.91
N ALA A 73 1.54 1.39 -5.22
CA ALA A 73 1.24 0.08 -5.78
C ALA A 73 2.41 -0.91 -5.66
N GLN A 74 3.65 -0.43 -5.49
CA GLN A 74 4.87 -1.25 -5.47
C GLN A 74 4.78 -2.55 -4.63
N PRO A 75 4.32 -2.56 -3.35
CA PRO A 75 4.22 -3.80 -2.59
C PRO A 75 3.22 -4.80 -3.20
N PHE A 76 2.16 -4.32 -3.82
CA PHE A 76 1.15 -5.17 -4.45
C PHE A 76 1.64 -5.75 -5.78
N VAL A 77 2.38 -4.96 -6.55
CA VAL A 77 3.04 -5.44 -7.78
C VAL A 77 4.04 -6.53 -7.45
N LEU A 78 4.84 -6.35 -6.39
CA LEU A 78 5.78 -7.36 -5.93
C LEU A 78 5.08 -8.63 -5.41
N LEU A 79 3.97 -8.50 -4.68
CA LEU A 79 3.16 -9.65 -4.27
C LEU A 79 2.58 -10.41 -5.47
N ALA A 80 2.02 -9.69 -6.44
CA ALA A 80 1.49 -10.30 -7.66
C ALA A 80 2.58 -11.01 -8.45
N LEU A 81 3.77 -10.42 -8.55
CA LEU A 81 4.92 -11.02 -9.20
C LEU A 81 5.40 -12.28 -8.47
N GLY A 82 5.46 -12.25 -7.14
CA GLY A 82 5.75 -13.44 -6.34
C GLY A 82 4.73 -14.56 -6.56
N LEU A 83 3.45 -14.20 -6.66
CA LEU A 83 2.35 -15.13 -6.89
C LEU A 83 2.38 -15.76 -8.30
N VAL A 84 2.79 -15.01 -9.31
CA VAL A 84 3.02 -15.55 -10.66
C VAL A 84 4.23 -16.47 -10.67
N ILE A 85 5.32 -16.09 -9.99
CA ILE A 85 6.54 -16.90 -9.92
C ILE A 85 6.31 -18.22 -9.20
N SER A 86 5.47 -18.25 -8.15
CA SER A 86 5.17 -19.47 -7.41
C SER A 86 4.46 -20.55 -8.22
N GLN A 87 3.89 -20.21 -9.39
CA GLN A 87 3.28 -21.18 -10.30
C GLN A 87 4.27 -21.83 -11.27
N LEU A 88 5.51 -21.36 -11.32
CA LEU A 88 6.54 -21.93 -12.18
C LEU A 88 7.06 -23.25 -11.61
N ALA A 89 7.87 -23.98 -12.40
CA ALA A 89 8.47 -25.23 -11.98
C ALA A 89 9.38 -25.08 -10.73
N ALA A 90 9.59 -26.21 -10.05
CA ALA A 90 10.04 -26.27 -8.65
C ALA A 90 11.41 -25.65 -8.25
N PRO A 91 12.39 -25.32 -9.11
CA PRO A 91 13.48 -24.46 -8.63
C PRO A 91 13.12 -22.97 -8.72
N ILE A 92 12.32 -22.58 -9.72
CA ILE A 92 11.96 -21.18 -10.00
C ILE A 92 10.86 -20.72 -9.03
N ALA A 93 9.94 -21.60 -8.63
CA ALA A 93 8.92 -21.29 -7.64
C ALA A 93 9.49 -20.79 -6.31
N LEU A 94 10.66 -21.30 -5.89
CA LEU A 94 11.35 -20.84 -4.68
C LEU A 94 11.83 -19.38 -4.79
N ALA A 95 12.06 -18.88 -6.01
CA ALA A 95 12.40 -17.47 -6.20
C ALA A 95 11.24 -16.53 -5.81
N ALA A 96 10.00 -17.03 -5.70
CA ALA A 96 8.84 -16.26 -5.24
C ALA A 96 8.99 -15.72 -3.82
N PHE A 97 9.80 -16.37 -2.98
CA PHE A 97 10.03 -15.90 -1.60
C PHE A 97 10.68 -14.52 -1.58
N VAL A 98 11.56 -14.21 -2.53
CA VAL A 98 12.29 -12.92 -2.59
C VAL A 98 11.34 -11.71 -2.76
N PRO A 99 10.50 -11.64 -3.80
CA PRO A 99 9.56 -10.52 -3.97
C PRO A 99 8.49 -10.50 -2.87
N CYS A 100 8.03 -11.66 -2.38
CA CYS A 100 7.07 -11.73 -1.28
C CYS A 100 7.64 -11.16 0.04
N LEU A 101 8.86 -11.54 0.41
CA LEU A 101 9.53 -11.01 1.61
C LEU A 101 9.76 -9.50 1.50
N TRP A 102 10.18 -9.02 0.31
CA TRP A 102 10.35 -7.59 0.09
C TRP A 102 9.04 -6.83 0.20
N ALA A 103 7.96 -7.34 -0.40
CA ALA A 103 6.64 -6.75 -0.30
C ALA A 103 6.13 -6.69 1.14
N CYS A 104 6.29 -7.78 1.91
CA CYS A 104 5.96 -7.82 3.33
C CYS A 104 6.75 -6.78 4.12
N ARG A 105 8.06 -6.64 3.84
CA ARG A 105 8.90 -5.62 4.47
C ARG A 105 8.44 -4.19 4.13
N CYS A 106 8.08 -3.94 2.87
CA CYS A 106 7.52 -2.65 2.43
C CYS A 106 6.19 -2.33 3.13
N LEU A 107 5.28 -3.31 3.23
CA LEU A 107 4.00 -3.16 3.93
C LEU A 107 4.20 -2.93 5.43
N TRP A 108 5.16 -3.63 6.05
CA TRP A 108 5.47 -3.48 7.47
C TRP A 108 6.08 -2.12 7.79
N ALA A 109 7.07 -1.68 6.99
CA ALA A 109 7.62 -0.34 7.10
C ALA A 109 6.52 0.72 6.96
N ARG A 110 5.64 0.56 5.98
CA ARG A 110 4.51 1.47 5.75
C ARG A 110 3.48 1.43 6.88
N HIS A 111 3.32 0.32 7.59
CA HIS A 111 2.51 0.26 8.80
C HIS A 111 3.18 1.00 9.98
N ARG A 112 4.50 0.85 10.15
CA ARG A 112 5.26 1.35 11.30
C ARG A 112 5.54 2.86 11.25
N TYR A 113 5.85 3.40 10.07
CA TYR A 113 6.17 4.83 9.90
C TYR A 113 4.94 5.76 9.89
N ARG A 114 3.72 5.23 10.01
CA ARG A 114 2.46 6.00 10.07
C ARG A 114 2.28 6.83 11.35
N HIS A 115 3.01 6.53 12.42
CA HIS A 115 2.79 7.19 13.72
C HIS A 115 3.57 8.51 13.92
N HIS A 116 4.52 8.85 13.05
CA HIS A 116 5.41 10.01 13.29
C HIS A 116 4.88 11.34 12.71
N ALA A 117 3.92 11.30 11.77
CA ALA A 117 3.31 12.49 11.19
C ALA A 117 2.54 13.36 12.21
N HIS A 118 1.91 12.73 13.21
CA HIS A 118 1.15 13.44 14.23
C HIS A 118 2.03 14.34 15.12
N VAL A 119 3.31 13.98 15.30
CA VAL A 119 4.26 14.79 16.07
C VAL A 119 4.70 16.01 15.26
N VAL A 120 5.04 15.82 13.98
CA VAL A 120 5.51 16.90 13.08
C VAL A 120 4.42 17.92 12.79
N SER A 121 3.17 17.50 12.53
CA SER A 121 2.05 18.42 12.30
C SER A 121 1.74 19.27 13.54
N ASN A 122 1.84 18.69 14.75
CA ASN A 122 1.70 19.42 16.00
C ASN A 122 2.85 20.42 16.23
N HIS A 123 4.08 20.12 15.81
CA HIS A 123 5.18 21.09 15.84
C HIS A 123 4.96 22.26 14.86
N LEU A 124 4.50 21.99 13.63
CA LEU A 124 4.18 23.03 12.65
C LEU A 124 3.00 23.92 13.08
N LYS A 125 2.02 23.35 13.78
CA LYS A 125 0.88 24.10 14.34
C LYS A 125 1.28 25.00 15.52
N ARG A 126 2.39 24.68 16.21
CA ARG A 126 2.94 25.47 17.32
C ARG A 126 3.79 26.67 16.89
N GLU A 127 4.19 26.79 15.62
CA GLU A 127 4.90 27.96 15.09
C GLU A 127 4.09 28.80 14.07
N PRO A 128 2.92 29.37 14.41
CA PRO A 128 2.25 30.34 13.54
C PRO A 128 3.00 31.69 13.48
N ALA A 129 3.85 31.98 14.48
CA ALA A 129 4.52 33.27 14.64
C ALA A 129 5.59 33.55 13.57
N ARG A 130 6.29 32.51 13.07
CA ARG A 130 7.41 32.68 12.13
C ARG A 130 6.96 33.06 10.72
N ARG A 131 5.73 32.73 10.33
CA ARG A 131 5.16 33.12 9.01
C ARG A 131 4.68 34.57 8.97
N ARG A 132 4.31 35.17 10.10
CA ARG A 132 3.73 36.51 10.12
C ARG A 132 4.81 37.61 10.02
N MET A 133 6.01 37.35 10.54
CA MET A 133 7.13 38.30 10.56
C MET A 133 7.78 38.52 9.18
N HIS A 134 7.70 37.56 8.26
CA HIS A 134 8.27 37.71 6.91
C HIS A 134 7.37 38.48 5.93
N ARG A 135 6.10 38.72 6.29
CA ARG A 135 5.13 39.45 5.46
C ARG A 135 5.03 40.95 5.79
N SER A 136 5.61 41.41 6.90
CA SER A 136 5.58 42.82 7.33
C SER A 136 6.83 43.62 6.95
N LEU A 137 7.74 43.05 6.17
CA LEU A 137 8.99 43.69 5.71
C LEU A 137 9.01 43.87 4.18
N ARG A 138 7.83 43.90 3.53
CA ARG A 138 7.67 44.29 2.13
C ARG A 138 6.65 45.41 2.02
#